data_AF-A0A934FVA4-F1
#
_entry.id   AF-A0A934FVA4-F1
#
_cell.length_a   1.000
_cell.length_b   1.000
_cell.length_c   1.000
_cell.angle_alpha   90.00
_cell.angle_beta   90.00
_cell.angle_gamma   90.00
#
_symmetry.space_group_name_H-M   'P 1'
#
loop_
_entity.id
_entity.type
_entity.pdbx_description
1 polymer ?
#
loop_
_entity_poly.entity_id
_entity_poly.type
_entity_poly.pdbx_seq_one_letter_code
_entity_poly.pdbx_strand_id
1 'polypeptide(L)'
;MSIRPTALRAALLLLALPAVLPAQVPSPDAFLGHAIGADGKLASYTDLVRYWRALDDASPRMQLEPIGDTSYGQTQWLAVISAPENLARVEELRGMVQRLALGAVVDETEARAVAGQARAIVWIDGGLHASESIAGQNILELVWQMTSRDDAEVQRILREVVLLVCPANPDGMELVANGYRATGRVGLLPVLYQRWIGHDNNRDHYMGNQPETRNIQRALYHRWLPQIVYNHHQTAPRGTVIFTPPFRDPFNYVYDPI
;
A
#
# COMPACT_ATOMS: atom_id res chain seq x y z
N MET A 1 9.58 -10.08 -83.19
CA MET A 1 9.13 -10.80 -81.97
C MET A 1 9.24 -9.86 -80.80
N SER A 2 8.11 -9.52 -80.19
CA SER A 2 7.97 -8.54 -79.09
C SER A 2 8.35 -9.19 -77.75
N ILE A 3 9.30 -8.58 -77.02
CA ILE A 3 9.65 -8.98 -75.65
C ILE A 3 8.89 -8.05 -74.71
N ARG A 4 7.94 -8.60 -73.94
CA ARG A 4 7.24 -7.88 -72.87
C ARG A 4 8.03 -8.03 -71.56
N PRO A 5 8.26 -6.95 -70.78
CA PRO A 5 8.84 -7.07 -69.46
C PRO A 5 7.76 -7.49 -68.45
N THR A 6 7.98 -8.61 -67.77
CA THR A 6 7.19 -9.05 -66.61
C THR A 6 7.52 -8.18 -65.40
N ALA A 7 6.57 -7.35 -64.97
CA ALA A 7 6.66 -6.60 -63.72
C ALA A 7 6.46 -7.55 -62.52
N LEU A 8 7.53 -7.79 -61.76
CA LEU A 8 7.48 -8.54 -60.50
C LEU A 8 6.86 -7.64 -59.42
N ARG A 9 5.60 -7.87 -59.04
CA ARG A 9 4.97 -7.21 -57.89
C ARG A 9 5.48 -7.86 -56.61
N ALA A 10 6.40 -7.21 -55.91
CA ALA A 10 6.77 -7.59 -54.55
C ALA A 10 5.60 -7.25 -53.61
N ALA A 11 4.90 -8.27 -53.11
CA ALA A 11 3.93 -8.11 -52.03
C ALA A 11 4.69 -8.01 -50.70
N LEU A 12 4.73 -6.82 -50.09
CA LEU A 12 5.14 -6.67 -48.69
C LEU A 12 4.07 -7.31 -47.81
N LEU A 13 4.37 -8.47 -47.23
CA LEU A 13 3.64 -8.99 -46.07
C LEU A 13 4.06 -8.18 -44.84
N LEU A 14 3.22 -7.23 -44.44
CA LEU A 14 3.27 -6.63 -43.11
C LEU A 14 2.88 -7.71 -42.09
N LEU A 15 3.87 -8.32 -41.43
CA LEU A 15 3.66 -9.10 -40.22
C LEU A 15 3.14 -8.17 -39.13
N ALA A 16 1.83 -8.20 -38.90
CA ALA A 16 1.24 -7.58 -37.72
C ALA A 16 1.71 -8.37 -36.49
N LEU A 17 2.69 -7.82 -35.77
CA LEU A 17 3.02 -8.28 -34.43
C LEU A 17 1.77 -8.11 -33.56
N PRO A 18 1.30 -9.16 -32.86
CA PRO A 18 0.19 -9.00 -31.94
C PRO A 18 0.58 -7.97 -30.88
N ALA A 19 -0.19 -6.89 -30.79
CA ALA A 19 -0.07 -5.97 -29.68
C ALA A 19 -0.43 -6.75 -28.41
N VAL A 20 0.56 -6.97 -27.54
CA VAL A 20 0.31 -7.47 -26.19
C VAL A 20 -0.40 -6.34 -25.46
N LEU A 21 -1.73 -6.39 -25.42
CA LEU A 21 -2.50 -5.54 -24.55
C LEU A 21 -2.14 -5.95 -23.11
N PRO A 22 -1.66 -5.03 -22.26
CA PRO A 22 -1.48 -5.33 -20.84
C PRO A 22 -2.76 -5.96 -20.29
N ALA A 23 -2.60 -7.05 -19.53
CA ALA A 23 -3.71 -7.71 -18.88
C ALA A 23 -4.46 -6.68 -18.04
N GLN A 24 -5.75 -6.51 -18.30
CA GLN A 24 -6.53 -5.55 -17.55
C GLN A 24 -6.57 -5.99 -16.09
N VAL A 25 -6.20 -5.07 -15.20
CA VAL A 25 -6.27 -5.27 -13.75
C VAL A 25 -7.69 -5.71 -13.39
N PRO A 26 -7.90 -6.91 -12.81
CA PRO A 26 -9.24 -7.38 -12.48
C PRO A 26 -9.86 -6.43 -11.45
N SER A 27 -11.16 -6.12 -11.57
CA SER A 27 -11.85 -5.37 -10.53
C SER A 27 -11.97 -6.22 -9.25
N PRO A 28 -12.04 -5.60 -8.06
CA PRO A 28 -12.23 -6.34 -6.82
C PRO A 28 -13.50 -7.18 -6.86
N ASP A 29 -14.59 -6.63 -7.39
CA ASP A 29 -15.88 -7.31 -7.51
C ASP A 29 -15.80 -8.59 -8.35
N ALA A 30 -15.11 -8.53 -9.48
CA ALA A 30 -14.91 -9.70 -10.33
C ALA A 30 -14.01 -10.75 -9.68
N PHE A 31 -13.03 -10.31 -8.88
CA PHE A 31 -12.07 -11.19 -8.21
C PHE A 31 -12.64 -11.85 -6.95
N LEU A 32 -13.32 -11.07 -6.11
CA LEU A 32 -13.89 -11.47 -4.81
C LEU A 32 -15.29 -12.08 -4.97
N GLY A 33 -15.97 -11.81 -6.08
CA GLY A 33 -17.36 -12.23 -6.34
C GLY A 33 -18.41 -11.38 -5.60
N HIS A 34 -18.00 -10.26 -5.01
CA HIS A 34 -18.87 -9.27 -4.36
C HIS A 34 -18.16 -7.92 -4.27
N ALA A 35 -18.93 -6.84 -4.14
CA ALA A 35 -18.38 -5.51 -3.93
C ALA A 35 -17.59 -5.41 -2.61
N ILE A 36 -16.53 -4.60 -2.61
CA ILE A 36 -15.83 -4.24 -1.36
C ILE A 36 -16.81 -3.53 -0.43
N GLY A 37 -16.88 -3.99 0.82
CA GLY A 37 -17.79 -3.43 1.82
C GLY A 37 -19.27 -3.82 1.63
N ALA A 38 -19.58 -4.79 0.76
CA ALA A 38 -20.92 -5.36 0.68
C ALA A 38 -21.38 -5.91 2.04
N ASP A 39 -22.67 -5.75 2.36
CA ASP A 39 -23.21 -6.21 3.63
C ASP A 39 -23.03 -7.73 3.79
N GLY A 40 -22.62 -8.16 4.98
CA GLY A 40 -22.30 -9.56 5.25
C GLY A 40 -21.01 -10.08 4.58
N LYS A 41 -20.19 -9.21 3.95
CA LYS A 41 -18.97 -9.61 3.23
C LYS A 41 -17.74 -8.84 3.73
N LEU A 42 -16.76 -9.58 4.25
CA LEU A 42 -15.41 -9.08 4.51
C LEU A 42 -14.42 -9.98 3.77
N ALA A 43 -13.54 -9.38 2.97
CA ALA A 43 -12.37 -10.07 2.43
C ALA A 43 -11.41 -10.40 3.57
N SER A 44 -10.91 -11.64 3.61
CA SER A 44 -9.88 -12.02 4.57
C SER A 44 -8.50 -11.53 4.14
N TYR A 45 -7.48 -11.70 4.99
CA TYR A 45 -6.12 -11.38 4.59
C TYR A 45 -5.65 -12.25 3.43
N THR A 46 -6.04 -13.52 3.43
CA THR A 46 -5.79 -14.45 2.32
C THR A 46 -6.38 -13.93 1.01
N ASP A 47 -7.62 -13.43 1.03
CA ASP A 47 -8.25 -12.82 -0.16
C ASP A 47 -7.49 -11.57 -0.61
N LEU A 48 -7.08 -10.72 0.34
CA LEU A 48 -6.30 -9.51 0.05
C LEU A 48 -4.96 -9.85 -0.60
N VAL A 49 -4.18 -10.79 -0.06
CA VAL A 49 -2.88 -11.18 -0.63
C VAL A 49 -3.05 -11.80 -2.00
N ARG A 50 -4.07 -12.65 -2.19
CA ARG A 50 -4.38 -13.22 -3.52
C ARG A 50 -4.68 -12.12 -4.53
N TYR A 51 -5.47 -11.13 -4.14
CA TYR A 51 -5.82 -10.03 -5.01
C TYR A 51 -4.62 -9.12 -5.30
N TRP A 52 -3.88 -8.71 -4.28
CA TRP A 52 -2.68 -7.87 -4.43
C TRP A 52 -1.60 -8.52 -5.29
N ARG A 53 -1.40 -9.84 -5.21
CA ARG A 53 -0.50 -10.54 -6.15
C ARG A 53 -1.01 -10.47 -7.60
N ALA A 54 -2.31 -10.62 -7.83
CA ALA A 54 -2.87 -10.46 -9.16
C ALA A 54 -2.72 -9.02 -9.69
N LEU A 55 -2.79 -8.01 -8.80
CA LEU A 55 -2.51 -6.61 -9.15
C LEU A 55 -1.03 -6.39 -9.49
N ASP A 56 -0.12 -6.94 -8.69
CA ASP A 56 1.33 -6.89 -8.86
C ASP A 56 1.76 -7.53 -10.20
N ASP A 57 1.18 -8.68 -10.55
CA ASP A 57 1.44 -9.37 -11.81
C ASP A 57 0.89 -8.61 -13.04
N ALA A 58 -0.23 -7.89 -12.88
CA ALA A 58 -0.94 -7.25 -14.00
C ALA A 58 -0.56 -5.78 -14.22
N SER A 59 -0.11 -5.06 -13.18
CA SER A 59 0.12 -3.61 -13.23
C SER A 59 1.59 -3.25 -13.04
N PRO A 60 2.21 -2.49 -13.97
CA PRO A 60 3.58 -2.01 -13.80
C PRO A 60 3.70 -0.89 -12.73
N ARG A 61 2.61 -0.58 -12.02
CA ARG A 61 2.52 0.50 -11.03
C ARG A 61 2.61 0.00 -9.58
N MET A 62 2.82 -1.29 -9.38
CA MET A 62 2.89 -1.90 -8.06
C MET A 62 4.10 -2.83 -7.96
N GLN A 63 4.67 -2.89 -6.77
CA GLN A 63 5.61 -3.92 -6.32
C GLN A 63 5.16 -4.40 -4.95
N LEU A 64 4.96 -5.71 -4.80
CA LEU A 64 4.59 -6.30 -3.52
C LEU A 64 5.84 -6.80 -2.78
N GLU A 65 6.13 -6.21 -1.62
CA GLU A 65 7.32 -6.51 -0.83
C GLU A 65 6.98 -7.21 0.50
N PRO A 66 7.67 -8.30 0.87
CA PRO A 66 7.53 -8.87 2.22
C PRO A 66 8.31 -8.01 3.23
N ILE A 67 7.68 -7.65 4.36
CA ILE A 67 8.31 -6.86 5.42
C ILE A 67 8.59 -7.65 6.71
N GLY A 68 8.23 -8.94 6.72
CA GLY A 68 8.48 -9.89 7.79
C GLY A 68 7.27 -10.80 8.03
N ASP A 69 7.39 -11.71 8.99
CA ASP A 69 6.30 -12.62 9.37
C ASP A 69 5.53 -12.09 10.59
N THR A 70 4.29 -12.52 10.74
CA THR A 70 3.38 -12.19 11.83
C THR A 70 3.43 -13.21 12.97
N SER A 71 2.73 -12.91 14.07
CA SER A 71 2.66 -13.73 15.28
C SER A 71 1.99 -15.09 15.05
N TYR A 72 1.12 -15.20 14.06
CA TYR A 72 0.52 -16.47 13.61
C TYR A 72 1.17 -17.04 12.34
N GLY A 73 2.26 -16.44 11.86
CA GLY A 73 3.13 -17.01 10.81
C GLY A 73 2.72 -16.66 9.38
N GLN A 74 1.89 -15.64 9.18
CA GLN A 74 1.64 -15.10 7.84
C GLN A 74 2.77 -14.14 7.45
N THR A 75 3.11 -14.07 6.16
CA THR A 75 3.97 -13.00 5.66
C THR A 75 3.16 -11.71 5.63
N GLN A 76 3.69 -10.65 6.25
CA GLN A 76 3.16 -9.31 6.17
C GLN A 76 3.71 -8.62 4.91
N TRP A 77 2.80 -8.25 4.02
CA TRP A 77 3.12 -7.62 2.74
C TRP A 77 2.95 -6.10 2.77
N LEU A 78 3.80 -5.40 2.03
CA LEU A 78 3.72 -3.97 1.76
C LEU A 78 3.52 -3.76 0.26
N ALA A 79 2.47 -3.02 -0.13
CA ALA A 79 2.30 -2.60 -1.51
C ALA A 79 3.04 -1.28 -1.74
N VAL A 80 4.03 -1.29 -2.64
CA VAL A 80 4.77 -0.11 -3.08
C VAL A 80 4.20 0.32 -4.43
N ILE A 81 3.61 1.50 -4.51
CA ILE A 81 2.80 1.95 -5.65
C ILE A 81 3.31 3.32 -6.13
N SER A 82 3.62 3.42 -7.42
CA SER A 82 4.03 4.68 -8.06
C SER A 82 3.96 4.56 -9.58
N ALA A 83 4.32 5.62 -10.30
CA ALA A 83 4.49 5.54 -11.74
C ALA A 83 5.63 4.54 -12.10
N PRO A 84 5.54 3.82 -13.23
CA PRO A 84 6.56 2.84 -13.61
C PRO A 84 7.98 3.40 -13.65
N GLU A 85 8.14 4.66 -14.09
CA GLU A 85 9.42 5.37 -14.12
C GLU A 85 9.98 5.66 -12.72
N ASN A 86 9.13 5.84 -11.72
CA ASN A 86 9.55 5.98 -10.32
C ASN A 86 9.93 4.62 -9.74
N LEU A 87 9.13 3.58 -10.00
CA LEU A 87 9.40 2.22 -9.52
C LEU A 87 10.70 1.64 -10.10
N ALA A 88 11.03 1.96 -11.35
CA ALA A 88 12.29 1.56 -11.97
C ALA A 88 13.54 2.11 -11.25
N ARG A 89 13.38 3.17 -10.44
CA ARG A 89 14.45 3.81 -9.67
C ARG A 89 14.07 4.05 -8.21
N VAL A 90 13.18 3.21 -7.66
CA VAL A 90 12.62 3.39 -6.32
C VAL A 90 13.70 3.37 -5.22
N GLU A 91 14.74 2.57 -5.41
CA GLU A 91 15.91 2.50 -4.52
C GLU A 91 16.67 3.82 -4.46
N GLU A 92 16.84 4.49 -5.59
CA GLU A 92 17.46 5.81 -5.67
C GLU A 92 16.59 6.87 -4.98
N LEU A 93 15.29 6.88 -5.26
CA LEU A 93 14.33 7.81 -4.65
C LEU A 93 14.29 7.64 -3.11
N ARG A 94 14.29 6.39 -2.65
CA ARG A 94 14.37 6.06 -1.22
C ARG A 94 15.67 6.54 -0.60
N GLY A 95 16.81 6.34 -1.28
CA GLY A 95 18.10 6.84 -0.85
C GLY A 95 18.16 8.36 -0.74
N MET A 96 17.54 9.10 -1.67
CA MET A 96 17.42 10.56 -1.59
C MET A 96 16.65 10.99 -0.34
N VAL A 97 15.51 10.36 -0.06
CA VAL A 97 14.72 10.64 1.14
C VAL A 97 15.49 10.30 2.42
N GLN A 98 16.19 9.15 2.46
CA GLN A 98 17.00 8.78 3.61
C GLN A 98 18.12 9.78 3.89
N ARG A 99 18.82 10.26 2.85
CA ARG A 99 19.87 11.28 3.00
C ARG A 99 19.33 12.57 3.60
N LEU A 100 18.14 13.01 3.14
CA LEU A 100 17.49 14.21 3.68
C LEU A 100 17.03 13.99 5.13
N ALA A 101 16.34 12.88 5.41
CA ALA A 101 15.77 12.59 6.73
C ALA A 101 16.83 12.36 7.82
N LEU A 102 18.00 11.83 7.45
CA LEU A 102 19.11 11.57 8.38
C LEU A 102 20.09 12.75 8.49
N GLY A 103 19.79 13.90 7.89
CA GLY A 103 20.66 15.09 7.94
C GLY A 103 22.01 14.88 7.24
N ALA A 104 22.11 13.92 6.31
CA ALA A 104 23.35 13.66 5.57
C ALA A 104 23.63 14.70 4.48
N VAL A 105 22.65 15.56 4.15
CA VAL A 105 22.79 16.72 3.26
C VAL A 105 22.73 17.97 4.11
N VAL A 106 23.89 18.61 4.32
CA VAL A 106 24.03 19.76 5.23
C VAL A 106 23.94 21.11 4.53
N ASP A 107 24.21 21.15 3.22
CA ASP A 107 24.11 22.36 2.42
C ASP A 107 22.65 22.56 1.94
N GLU A 108 22.09 23.74 2.17
CA GLU A 108 20.69 24.04 1.82
C GLU A 108 20.43 23.99 0.31
N THR A 109 21.40 24.41 -0.50
CA THR A 109 21.29 24.38 -1.97
C THR A 109 21.27 22.94 -2.46
N GLU A 110 22.15 22.08 -1.92
CA GLU A 110 22.13 20.65 -2.22
C GLU A 110 20.82 20.01 -1.74
N ALA A 111 20.36 20.33 -0.52
CA ALA A 111 19.13 19.78 0.03
C ALA A 111 17.91 20.13 -0.86
N ARG A 112 17.81 21.37 -1.33
CA ARG A 112 16.75 21.80 -2.26
C ARG A 112 16.84 21.09 -3.61
N ALA A 113 18.05 20.86 -4.13
CA ALA A 113 18.25 20.13 -5.38
C ALA A 113 17.84 18.65 -5.25
N VAL A 114 18.21 17.98 -4.15
CA VAL A 114 17.81 16.61 -3.85
C VAL A 114 16.30 16.52 -3.66
N ALA A 115 15.70 17.44 -2.89
CA ALA A 115 14.25 17.48 -2.67
C ALA A 115 13.46 17.68 -3.97
N GLY A 116 13.98 18.49 -4.91
CA GLY A 116 13.35 18.68 -6.23
C GLY A 116 13.39 17.44 -7.14
N GLN A 117 14.27 16.47 -6.85
CA GLN A 117 14.39 15.22 -7.60
C GLN A 117 13.71 14.04 -6.90
N ALA A 118 13.61 14.08 -5.57
CA ALA A 118 12.94 13.07 -4.78
C ALA A 118 11.43 13.01 -5.06
N ARG A 119 10.78 11.98 -4.52
CA ARG A 119 9.33 11.85 -4.48
C ARG A 119 8.89 11.79 -3.03
N ALA A 120 7.74 12.38 -2.74
CA ALA A 120 7.15 12.24 -1.42
C ALA A 120 6.81 10.76 -1.20
N ILE A 121 7.25 10.21 -0.08
CA ILE A 121 6.88 8.87 0.35
C ILE A 121 5.72 9.02 1.33
N VAL A 122 4.59 8.41 0.98
CA VAL A 122 3.35 8.45 1.76
C VAL A 122 3.04 7.04 2.23
N TRP A 123 2.86 6.87 3.53
CA TRP A 123 2.42 5.62 4.14
C TRP A 123 0.93 5.70 4.47
N ILE A 124 0.18 4.70 4.05
CA ILE A 124 -1.21 4.49 4.44
C ILE A 124 -1.35 3.06 4.94
N ASP A 125 -1.82 2.88 6.16
CA ASP A 125 -2.15 1.54 6.65
C ASP A 125 -3.61 1.38 6.99
N GLY A 126 -4.03 0.12 7.08
CA GLY A 126 -5.40 -0.26 7.41
C GLY A 126 -5.45 -1.50 8.29
N GLY A 127 -6.45 -1.52 9.18
CA GLY A 127 -6.76 -2.69 10.00
C GLY A 127 -5.79 -2.91 11.15
N LEU A 128 -5.18 -1.86 11.70
CA LEU A 128 -4.33 -1.97 12.90
C LEU A 128 -5.11 -2.66 14.02
N HIS A 129 -6.24 -2.08 14.43
CA HIS A 129 -7.26 -2.82 15.16
C HIS A 129 -8.11 -3.61 14.16
N ALA A 130 -7.95 -4.93 14.11
CA ALA A 130 -8.60 -5.72 13.06
C ALA A 130 -10.14 -5.69 13.08
N SER A 131 -10.74 -5.46 14.25
CA SER A 131 -12.20 -5.30 14.38
C SER A 131 -12.73 -3.99 13.78
N GLU A 132 -11.85 -3.04 13.48
CA GLU A 132 -12.13 -1.79 12.77
C GLU A 132 -12.12 -2.04 11.26
N SER A 133 -13.03 -2.93 10.83
CA SER A 133 -12.94 -3.64 9.56
C SER A 133 -12.95 -2.73 8.33
N ILE A 134 -13.54 -1.54 8.38
CA ILE A 134 -13.62 -0.62 7.24
C ILE A 134 -12.22 -0.24 6.75
N ALA A 135 -11.28 0.04 7.66
CA ALA A 135 -9.92 0.43 7.30
C ALA A 135 -9.19 -0.67 6.52
N GLY A 136 -9.31 -1.93 6.98
CA GLY A 136 -8.71 -3.08 6.30
C GLY A 136 -9.38 -3.42 4.96
N GLN A 137 -10.67 -3.14 4.79
CA GLN A 137 -11.33 -3.31 3.49
C GLN A 137 -11.02 -2.15 2.53
N ASN A 138 -10.87 -0.92 3.01
CA ASN A 138 -10.60 0.27 2.20
C ASN A 138 -9.28 0.15 1.44
N ILE A 139 -8.24 -0.42 2.05
CA ILE A 139 -6.93 -0.56 1.39
C ILE A 139 -6.98 -1.46 0.14
N LEU A 140 -7.95 -2.37 0.01
CA LEU A 140 -8.18 -3.13 -1.23
C LEU A 140 -8.60 -2.19 -2.38
N GLU A 141 -9.56 -1.32 -2.10
CA GLU A 141 -10.09 -0.35 -3.06
C GLU A 141 -9.03 0.68 -3.42
N LEU A 142 -8.32 1.23 -2.43
CA LEU A 142 -7.24 2.20 -2.63
C LEU A 142 -6.17 1.64 -3.58
N VAL A 143 -5.65 0.45 -3.31
CA VAL A 143 -4.60 -0.18 -4.13
C VAL A 143 -5.11 -0.46 -5.53
N TRP A 144 -6.34 -0.96 -5.67
CA TRP A 144 -6.94 -1.17 -7.00
C TRP A 144 -7.08 0.14 -7.77
N GLN A 145 -7.60 1.21 -7.16
CA GLN A 145 -7.77 2.49 -7.83
C GLN A 145 -6.44 3.06 -8.30
N MET A 146 -5.39 3.01 -7.47
CA MET A 146 -4.07 3.52 -7.85
C MET A 146 -3.40 2.68 -8.96
N THR A 147 -3.74 1.39 -9.05
CA THR A 147 -3.13 0.50 -10.05
C THR A 147 -3.92 0.37 -11.35
N SER A 148 -5.20 0.77 -11.36
CA SER A 148 -6.11 0.59 -12.51
C SER A 148 -6.62 1.88 -13.15
N ARG A 149 -6.69 3.01 -12.44
CA ARG A 149 -7.22 4.26 -12.97
C ARG A 149 -6.18 5.02 -13.79
N ASP A 150 -6.63 5.61 -14.90
CA ASP A 150 -5.80 6.36 -15.85
C ASP A 150 -6.19 7.85 -15.99
N ASP A 151 -7.04 8.35 -15.10
CA ASP A 151 -7.40 9.76 -15.10
C ASP A 151 -6.24 10.66 -14.64
N ALA A 152 -6.34 11.95 -14.99
CA ALA A 152 -5.27 12.92 -14.77
C ALA A 152 -4.90 13.10 -13.28
N GLU A 153 -5.84 12.85 -12.36
CA GLU A 153 -5.59 12.98 -10.93
C GLU A 153 -4.70 11.83 -10.44
N VAL A 154 -5.08 10.58 -10.71
CA VAL A 154 -4.28 9.39 -10.31
C VAL A 154 -2.91 9.43 -10.97
N GLN A 155 -2.84 9.76 -12.27
CA GLN A 155 -1.57 9.88 -12.98
C GLN A 155 -0.65 10.95 -12.37
N ARG A 156 -1.20 12.07 -11.92
CA ARG A 156 -0.44 13.10 -11.21
C ARG A 156 0.06 12.60 -9.87
N ILE A 157 -0.79 11.94 -9.08
CA ILE A 157 -0.40 11.35 -7.79
C ILE A 157 0.78 10.39 -7.98
N LEU A 158 0.65 9.43 -8.90
CA LEU A 158 1.66 8.39 -9.13
C LEU A 158 3.01 8.94 -9.61
N ARG A 159 3.02 10.04 -10.38
CA ARG A 159 4.28 10.66 -10.82
C ARG A 159 5.03 11.37 -9.69
N GLU A 160 4.31 11.91 -8.70
CA GLU A 160 4.88 12.74 -7.63
C GLU A 160 5.09 11.98 -6.30
N VAL A 161 4.45 10.81 -6.15
CA VAL A 161 4.38 10.07 -4.88
C VAL A 161 4.81 8.62 -5.04
N VAL A 162 5.58 8.14 -4.07
CA VAL A 162 5.72 6.70 -3.78
C VAL A 162 4.77 6.38 -2.63
N LEU A 163 3.67 5.69 -2.94
CA LEU A 163 2.64 5.31 -1.98
C LEU A 163 2.97 3.93 -1.42
N LEU A 164 3.00 3.82 -0.10
CA LEU A 164 3.21 2.59 0.64
C LEU A 164 1.89 2.22 1.32
N VAL A 165 1.31 1.07 0.99
CA VAL A 165 0.05 0.60 1.59
C VAL A 165 0.29 -0.67 2.38
N CYS A 166 -0.03 -0.65 3.69
CA CYS A 166 0.25 -1.75 4.60
C CYS A 166 -1.02 -2.26 5.32
N PRO A 167 -1.34 -3.55 5.27
CA PRO A 167 -2.26 -4.19 6.20
C PRO A 167 -1.52 -4.34 7.55
N ALA A 168 -1.95 -3.57 8.55
CA ALA A 168 -1.19 -3.44 9.80
C ALA A 168 -1.33 -4.66 10.72
N ASN A 169 -2.45 -5.39 10.64
CA ASN A 169 -2.68 -6.64 11.37
C ASN A 169 -3.20 -7.76 10.45
N PRO A 170 -2.32 -8.42 9.69
CA PRO A 170 -2.70 -9.50 8.78
C PRO A 170 -3.47 -10.64 9.44
N ASP A 171 -2.99 -11.08 10.62
CA ASP A 171 -3.60 -12.18 11.37
C ASP A 171 -4.99 -11.82 11.85
N GLY A 172 -5.13 -10.61 12.37
CA GLY A 172 -6.42 -10.14 12.84
C GLY A 172 -7.42 -9.95 11.72
N MET A 173 -6.99 -9.44 10.56
CA MET A 173 -7.86 -9.30 9.38
C MET A 173 -8.41 -10.66 8.93
N GLU A 174 -7.58 -11.70 8.89
CA GLU A 174 -7.99 -13.08 8.59
C GLU A 174 -9.02 -13.58 9.62
N LEU A 175 -8.71 -13.47 10.91
CA LEU A 175 -9.57 -13.97 11.98
C LEU A 175 -10.91 -13.24 12.05
N VAL A 176 -10.92 -11.90 11.92
CA VAL A 176 -12.15 -11.08 11.96
C VAL A 176 -13.04 -11.38 10.77
N ALA A 177 -12.50 -11.48 9.56
CA ALA A 177 -13.29 -11.81 8.36
C ALA A 177 -13.92 -13.20 8.49
N ASN A 178 -13.16 -14.20 8.96
CA ASN A 178 -13.65 -15.56 9.17
C ASN A 178 -14.72 -15.63 10.28
N GLY A 179 -14.50 -14.93 11.40
CA GLY A 179 -15.47 -14.84 12.49
C GLY A 179 -16.78 -14.17 12.06
N TYR A 180 -16.70 -13.09 11.27
CA TYR A 180 -17.87 -12.43 10.71
C TYR A 180 -18.63 -13.34 9.75
N ARG A 181 -17.92 -14.06 8.87
CA ARG A 181 -18.54 -15.05 7.96
C ARG A 181 -19.29 -16.16 8.71
N ALA A 182 -18.75 -16.60 9.85
CA ALA A 182 -19.36 -17.66 10.66
C ALA A 182 -20.55 -17.18 11.52
N THR A 183 -20.52 -15.93 12.00
CA THR A 183 -21.43 -15.48 13.06
C THR A 183 -22.33 -14.30 12.67
N GLY A 184 -22.02 -13.61 11.56
CA GLY A 184 -22.62 -12.33 11.20
C GLY A 184 -22.28 -11.18 12.14
N ARG A 185 -21.30 -11.34 13.05
CA ARG A 185 -20.92 -10.33 14.05
C ARG A 185 -19.42 -10.08 14.05
N VAL A 186 -19.03 -8.82 13.84
CA VAL A 186 -17.62 -8.39 13.91
C VAL A 186 -17.13 -8.45 15.36
N GLY A 187 -15.91 -8.95 15.56
CA GLY A 187 -15.24 -8.98 16.87
C GLY A 187 -15.65 -10.11 17.80
N LEU A 188 -16.64 -10.95 17.44
CA LEU A 188 -16.97 -12.15 18.20
C LEU A 188 -16.02 -13.29 17.81
N LEU A 189 -14.86 -13.33 18.45
CA LEU A 189 -13.80 -14.32 18.18
C LEU A 189 -13.50 -15.16 19.43
N PRO A 190 -13.27 -16.48 19.29
CA PRO A 190 -12.86 -17.34 20.40
C PRO A 190 -11.36 -17.20 20.75
N VAL A 191 -10.62 -16.39 20.01
CA VAL A 191 -9.18 -16.15 20.14
C VAL A 191 -8.86 -14.67 20.03
N LEU A 192 -7.70 -14.28 20.56
CA LEU A 192 -7.16 -12.93 20.37
C LEU A 192 -6.73 -12.74 18.92
N TYR A 193 -7.22 -11.69 18.26
CA TYR A 193 -6.85 -11.40 16.88
C TYR A 193 -5.44 -10.81 16.74
N GLN A 194 -4.85 -10.36 17.86
CA GLN A 194 -3.42 -10.13 18.03
C GLN A 194 -2.91 -11.04 19.15
N ARG A 195 -2.01 -11.97 18.83
CA ARG A 195 -1.67 -13.16 19.64
C ARG A 195 -1.38 -12.89 21.13
N TRP A 196 -0.78 -11.74 21.46
CA TRP A 196 -0.28 -11.45 22.80
C TRP A 196 -0.96 -10.26 23.49
N ILE A 197 -1.52 -9.33 22.72
CA ILE A 197 -2.02 -8.04 23.24
C ILE A 197 -3.49 -7.79 22.88
N GLY A 198 -4.14 -8.75 22.22
CA GLY A 198 -5.58 -8.71 21.97
C GLY A 198 -5.97 -7.59 21.01
N HIS A 199 -6.56 -6.52 21.55
CA HIS A 199 -7.11 -5.45 20.73
C HIS A 199 -6.05 -4.43 20.28
N ASP A 200 -5.22 -3.99 21.22
CA ASP A 200 -4.53 -2.71 21.12
C ASP A 200 -3.05 -2.87 20.74
N ASN A 201 -2.81 -3.14 19.46
CA ASN A 201 -1.49 -3.04 18.86
C ASN A 201 -1.07 -1.58 18.54
N ASN A 202 -1.98 -0.61 18.65
CA ASN A 202 -1.64 0.80 18.51
C ASN A 202 -0.94 1.38 19.77
N ARG A 203 -0.82 0.62 20.87
CA ARG A 203 0.06 0.97 22.00
C ARG A 203 1.43 0.29 21.94
N ASP A 204 1.65 -0.60 20.98
CA ASP A 204 2.90 -1.34 20.87
C ASP A 204 3.97 -0.59 20.07
N HIS A 205 3.63 0.43 19.30
CA HIS A 205 4.59 1.14 18.41
C HIS A 205 5.81 1.74 19.11
N TYR A 206 5.73 2.08 20.40
CA TYR A 206 6.91 2.56 21.14
C TYR A 206 7.73 1.43 21.78
N MET A 207 7.11 0.29 22.11
CA MET A 207 7.80 -0.86 22.70
C MET A 207 8.37 -1.80 21.64
N GLY A 208 7.66 -1.97 20.53
CA GLY A 208 7.97 -2.93 19.48
C GLY A 208 8.01 -4.37 20.00
N ASN A 209 7.03 -4.81 20.79
CA ASN A 209 7.03 -6.19 21.30
C ASN A 209 6.48 -7.18 20.27
N GLN A 210 5.54 -6.76 19.43
CA GLN A 210 4.93 -7.62 18.42
C GLN A 210 5.79 -7.68 17.14
N PRO A 211 5.88 -8.84 16.47
CA PRO A 211 6.59 -8.95 15.20
C PRO A 211 6.00 -8.03 14.11
N GLU A 212 4.67 -7.89 14.04
CA GLU A 212 3.99 -7.02 13.07
C GLU A 212 4.38 -5.55 13.28
N THR A 213 4.38 -5.10 14.54
CA THR A 213 4.83 -3.75 14.91
C THR A 213 6.29 -3.54 14.52
N ARG A 214 7.18 -4.51 14.79
CA ARG A 214 8.60 -4.41 14.40
C ARG A 214 8.77 -4.33 12.89
N ASN A 215 7.98 -5.09 12.13
CA ASN A 215 8.01 -5.06 10.66
C ASN A 215 7.64 -3.66 10.15
N ILE A 216 6.55 -3.09 10.66
CA ILE A 216 6.10 -1.72 10.34
C ILE A 216 7.14 -0.68 10.77
N GLN A 217 7.69 -0.77 11.98
CA GLN A 217 8.73 0.15 12.46
C GLN A 217 9.97 0.12 11.56
N ARG A 218 10.43 -1.06 11.13
CA ARG A 218 11.55 -1.16 10.19
C ARG A 218 11.22 -0.50 8.86
N ALA A 219 10.01 -0.70 8.34
CA ALA A 219 9.57 -0.04 7.12
C ALA A 219 9.53 1.49 7.28
N LEU A 220 8.90 2.01 8.33
CA LEU A 220 8.74 3.44 8.58
C LEU A 220 10.06 4.14 8.92
N TYR A 221 10.80 3.63 9.90
CA TYR A 221 11.87 4.38 10.56
C TYR A 221 13.29 4.02 10.12
N HIS A 222 13.44 2.97 9.32
CA HIS A 222 14.76 2.56 8.83
C HIS A 222 14.82 2.47 7.31
N ARG A 223 13.75 2.01 6.66
CA ARG A 223 13.74 1.77 5.22
C ARG A 223 13.22 2.96 4.43
N TRP A 224 11.99 3.40 4.70
CA TRP A 224 11.27 4.31 3.82
C TRP A 224 11.24 5.76 4.29
N LEU A 225 11.24 6.02 5.60
CA LEU A 225 11.22 7.38 6.18
C LEU A 225 10.17 8.29 5.52
N PRO A 226 8.87 7.88 5.53
CA PRO A 226 7.81 8.60 4.84
C PRO A 226 7.61 10.00 5.45
N GLN A 227 7.28 10.97 4.59
CA GLN A 227 6.94 12.33 5.02
C GLN A 227 5.51 12.39 5.59
N ILE A 228 4.64 11.51 5.13
CA ILE A 228 3.24 11.44 5.57
C ILE A 228 2.95 10.01 6.00
N VAL A 229 2.43 9.85 7.22
CA VAL A 229 1.94 8.58 7.74
C VAL A 229 0.46 8.77 8.07
N TYR A 230 -0.39 7.99 7.43
CA TYR A 230 -1.82 7.96 7.70
C TYR A 230 -2.26 6.57 8.15
N ASN A 231 -2.61 6.49 9.43
CA ASN A 231 -3.09 5.26 10.06
C ASN A 231 -4.61 5.30 10.16
N HIS A 232 -5.29 4.39 9.47
CA HIS A 232 -6.75 4.35 9.46
C HIS A 232 -7.31 3.56 10.65
N HIS A 233 -8.11 4.24 11.46
CA HIS A 233 -8.92 3.66 12.52
C HIS A 233 -10.41 3.81 12.23
N GLN A 234 -11.23 3.06 12.96
CA GLN A 234 -12.70 3.15 12.94
C GLN A 234 -13.28 3.18 14.35
N THR A 235 -13.90 4.32 14.73
CA THR A 235 -14.94 4.45 15.79
C THR A 235 -15.38 5.93 15.86
N ALA A 236 -16.63 6.36 16.04
CA ALA A 236 -17.98 5.74 16.09
C ALA A 236 -19.05 6.82 15.73
N PRO A 237 -20.33 6.46 15.51
CA PRO A 237 -21.50 7.30 15.81
C PRO A 237 -22.16 6.79 17.13
N ARG A 238 -22.77 7.53 18.05
CA ARG A 238 -23.23 8.91 18.21
C ARG A 238 -22.71 9.41 19.58
N GLY A 239 -22.27 10.67 19.66
CA GLY A 239 -21.65 11.27 20.86
C GLY A 239 -20.16 11.58 20.72
N THR A 240 -19.63 11.50 19.50
CA THR A 240 -18.20 11.54 19.19
C THR A 240 -17.58 12.90 19.47
N VAL A 241 -16.45 12.88 20.18
CA VAL A 241 -15.56 14.03 20.39
C VAL A 241 -14.40 13.91 19.42
N ILE A 242 -14.20 14.92 18.57
CA ILE A 242 -12.98 15.06 17.79
C ILE A 242 -11.92 15.66 18.73
N PHE A 243 -10.87 14.91 18.99
CA PHE A 243 -9.69 15.43 19.66
C PHE A 243 -8.72 15.91 18.58
N THR A 244 -8.62 17.22 18.41
CA THR A 244 -7.58 17.85 17.60
C THR A 244 -6.59 18.58 18.50
N PRO A 245 -5.28 18.51 18.21
CA PRO A 245 -4.27 19.33 18.88
C PRO A 245 -4.62 20.84 18.81
N PRO A 246 -4.03 21.69 19.67
CA PRO A 246 -2.62 21.61 20.06
C PRO A 246 -2.35 20.63 21.21
N PHE A 247 -1.35 19.78 21.01
CA PHE A 247 -0.56 19.26 22.13
C PHE A 247 0.25 20.44 22.68
N ARG A 248 0.38 20.55 24.01
CA ARG A 248 1.15 21.63 24.63
C ARG A 248 2.61 21.54 24.18
N ASP A 249 3.18 22.66 23.72
CA ASP A 249 4.62 22.73 23.48
C ASP A 249 5.43 22.83 24.79
N PRO A 250 6.61 22.18 24.86
CA PRO A 250 7.11 21.20 23.90
C PRO A 250 6.35 19.87 24.04
N PHE A 251 6.03 19.25 22.90
CA PHE A 251 5.32 17.95 22.86
C PHE A 251 6.05 16.86 23.64
N ASN A 252 7.37 16.99 23.81
CA ASN A 252 8.19 16.20 24.71
C ASN A 252 9.47 16.99 25.07
N TYR A 253 9.74 17.19 26.37
CA TYR A 253 10.90 17.94 26.87
C TYR A 253 12.26 17.24 26.66
N VAL A 254 12.25 15.99 26.17
CA VAL A 254 13.45 15.19 25.85
C VAL A 254 13.79 15.25 24.36
N TYR A 255 12.91 15.80 23.52
CA TYR A 255 13.20 16.02 22.10
C TYR A 255 13.72 17.45 21.91
N ASP A 256 14.90 17.57 21.30
CA ASP A 256 15.41 18.85 20.83
C ASP A 256 14.46 19.38 19.74
N PRO A 257 14.05 20.67 19.78
CA PRO A 257 13.20 21.25 18.76
C PRO A 257 13.88 21.44 17.39
N ILE A 258 15.13 20.98 17.22
CA ILE A 258 15.98 21.13 16.03
C ILE A 258 16.40 19.77 15.47
#